data_AF-A0A2E9BLD3-F1
#
_entry.id   AF-A0A2E9BLD3-F1
#
_cell.length_a   1.000
_cell.length_b   1.000
_cell.length_c   1.000
_cell.angle_alpha   90.00
_cell.angle_beta   90.00
_cell.angle_gamma   90.00
#
_symmetry.space_group_name_H-M   'P 1'
#
loop_
_entity.id
_entity.type
_entity.pdbx_description
1 polymer ?
#
loop_
_entity_poly.entity_id
_entity_poly.type
_entity_poly.pdbx_seq_one_letter_code
_entity_poly.pdbx_strand_id
1 'polypeptide(L)' 'MPKPTRTAKQLQQMLIQRIEAQPGLRGQQTDVHRGGVVGIPPEDDGPNWTVRVVTDRGNHRGDIAQIIRTLQLQYDLED' A
#
# COMPACT_ATOMS: atom_id res chain seq x y z
N MET A 1 -9.64 18.01 -7.72
CA MET A 1 -10.52 16.88 -8.08
C MET A 1 -10.33 15.81 -7.02
N PRO A 2 -11.38 15.13 -6.56
CA PRO A 2 -11.24 13.99 -5.65
C PRO A 2 -10.39 12.89 -6.31
N LYS A 3 -9.60 12.15 -5.53
CA LYS A 3 -8.81 11.05 -6.09
C LYS A 3 -9.74 9.96 -6.62
N PRO A 4 -9.37 9.26 -7.70
CA PRO A 4 -10.11 8.06 -8.10
C PRO A 4 -10.07 7.00 -6.99
N THR A 5 -11.20 6.32 -6.76
CA THR A 5 -11.29 5.24 -5.77
C THR A 5 -10.91 3.89 -6.36
N ARG A 6 -10.45 2.98 -5.50
CA ARG A 6 -10.13 1.58 -5.83
C ARG A 6 -10.53 0.67 -4.69
N THR A 7 -10.93 -0.56 -5.02
CA THR A 7 -11.13 -1.60 -4.00
C THR A 7 -9.81 -1.95 -3.31
N ALA A 8 -9.88 -2.47 -2.08
CA ALA A 8 -8.71 -2.95 -1.35
C ALA A 8 -7.90 -3.99 -2.17
N LYS A 9 -8.60 -4.87 -2.90
CA LYS A 9 -7.98 -5.90 -3.76
C LYS A 9 -7.22 -5.26 -4.94
N GLN A 10 -7.79 -4.24 -5.58
CA GLN A 10 -7.12 -3.54 -6.68
C GLN A 10 -5.88 -2.80 -6.17
N LEU A 11 -5.99 -2.07 -5.04
CA LEU A 11 -4.86 -1.40 -4.42
C LEU A 11 -3.75 -2.40 -4.06
N GLN A 12 -4.11 -3.53 -3.45
CA GLN A 12 -3.16 -4.59 -3.13
C GLN A 12 -2.46 -5.15 -4.38
N GLN A 13 -3.20 -5.45 -5.45
CA GLN A 13 -2.61 -5.93 -6.71
C GLN A 13 -1.66 -4.89 -7.33
N MET A 14 -2.04 -3.62 -7.31
CA MET A 14 -1.21 -2.53 -7.83
C MET A 14 0.07 -2.31 -7.02
N LEU A 15 0.02 -2.53 -5.70
CA LEU A 15 1.21 -2.52 -4.83
C LEU A 15 2.13 -3.71 -5.14
N ILE A 16 1.58 -4.92 -5.23
CA ILE A 16 2.33 -6.14 -5.56
C ILE A 16 3.04 -5.98 -6.91
N GLN A 17 2.34 -5.53 -7.95
CA GLN A 17 2.94 -5.30 -9.26
C GLN A 17 4.14 -4.36 -9.22
N ARG A 18 4.07 -3.29 -8.42
CA ARG A 18 5.18 -2.33 -8.27
C ARG A 18 6.35 -2.90 -7.46
N ILE A 19 6.06 -3.66 -6.42
CA ILE A 19 7.07 -4.36 -5.62
C ILE A 19 7.82 -5.38 -6.49
N GLU A 20 7.11 -6.19 -7.27
CA GLU A 20 7.71 -7.19 -8.17
C GLU A 20 8.49 -6.57 -9.34
N ALA A 21 8.14 -5.35 -9.74
CA ALA A 21 8.89 -4.59 -10.72
C ALA A 21 10.25 -4.09 -10.19
N GLN A 22 10.44 -4.00 -8.88
CA GLN A 22 11.68 -3.51 -8.28
C GLN A 22 12.71 -4.65 -8.11
N PRO A 23 13.90 -4.57 -8.73
CA PRO A 23 14.89 -5.66 -8.72
C PRO A 23 15.30 -6.15 -7.32
N GLY A 24 15.32 -5.26 -6.33
CA GLY A 24 15.68 -5.58 -4.94
C GLY A 24 14.54 -6.11 -4.07
N LEU A 25 13.32 -6.20 -4.60
CA LEU A 25 12.11 -6.64 -3.89
C LEU A 25 11.37 -7.79 -4.60
N ARG A 26 11.71 -8.07 -5.86
CA ARG A 26 11.10 -9.16 -6.64
C ARG A 26 11.17 -10.50 -5.90
N GLY A 27 10.05 -11.19 -5.84
CA GLY A 27 9.90 -12.48 -5.18
C GLY A 27 9.91 -12.43 -3.65
N GLN A 28 9.97 -11.24 -3.03
CA GLN A 28 9.90 -11.10 -1.58
C GLN A 28 8.46 -11.02 -1.10
N GLN A 29 8.13 -11.85 -0.11
CA GLN A 29 6.83 -11.79 0.53
C GLN A 29 6.83 -10.66 1.59
N THR A 30 6.17 -9.56 1.25
CA THR A 30 6.03 -8.36 2.12
C THR A 30 4.68 -8.33 2.85
N ASP A 31 4.49 -7.36 3.74
CA ASP A 31 3.20 -7.13 4.42
C ASP A 31 2.05 -6.84 3.44
N VAL A 32 2.33 -6.29 2.26
CA VAL A 32 1.34 -6.14 1.20
C VAL A 32 0.77 -7.50 0.77
N HIS A 33 1.60 -8.54 0.75
CA HIS A 33 1.20 -9.89 0.36
C HIS A 33 0.42 -10.62 1.45
N ARG A 34 0.77 -10.37 2.72
CA ARG A 34 0.22 -11.11 3.88
C ARG A 34 -0.96 -10.39 4.53
N GLY A 35 -0.83 -9.11 4.77
CA GLY A 35 -1.79 -8.27 5.51
C GLY A 35 -2.78 -7.55 4.61
N GLY A 36 -2.38 -7.25 3.38
CA GLY A 36 -3.23 -6.55 2.41
C GLY A 36 -3.51 -5.09 2.79
N VAL A 37 -4.48 -4.50 2.10
CA VAL A 37 -4.90 -3.11 2.29
C VAL A 37 -6.10 -3.05 3.24
N VAL A 38 -6.06 -2.12 4.19
CA VAL A 38 -7.12 -1.88 5.18
C VAL A 38 -7.48 -0.41 5.23
N GLY A 39 -8.76 -0.11 5.46
CA GLY A 39 -9.23 1.25 5.67
C GLY A 39 -8.72 1.82 7.00
N ILE A 40 -8.46 3.13 7.02
CA ILE A 40 -8.17 3.91 8.22
C ILE A 40 -8.98 5.19 8.20
N PRO A 41 -9.31 5.78 9.36
CA PRO A 41 -9.89 7.11 9.39
C PRO A 41 -8.95 8.08 8.66
N PRO A 42 -9.41 8.80 7.62
CA PRO A 42 -8.58 9.81 6.99
C PRO A 42 -8.34 10.95 7.98
N GLU A 43 -7.08 11.34 8.12
CA GLU A 43 -6.71 12.63 8.72
C GLU A 43 -6.98 13.76 7.72
N ASP A 44 -6.89 15.02 8.13
CA ASP A 44 -7.09 16.16 7.24
C ASP A 44 -6.18 16.07 6.00
N ASP A 45 -6.78 15.84 4.83
CA ASP A 45 -6.11 15.60 3.53
C ASP A 45 -5.18 14.36 3.50
N GLY A 46 -5.35 13.45 4.46
CA GLY A 46 -4.63 12.19 4.60
C GLY A 46 -5.23 11.02 3.80
N PRO A 47 -4.50 9.90 3.64
CA PRO A 47 -5.06 8.70 3.02
C PRO A 47 -6.12 8.06 3.90
N ASN A 48 -7.18 7.51 3.29
CA ASN A 48 -8.21 6.72 3.99
C ASN A 48 -7.86 5.21 4.07
N TRP A 49 -6.64 4.82 3.73
CA TRP A 49 -6.19 3.42 3.79
C TRP A 49 -4.70 3.27 4.05
N THR A 50 -4.30 2.11 4.55
CA THR A 50 -2.91 1.70 4.73
C THR A 50 -2.73 0.20 4.47
N VAL A 51 -1.49 -0.28 4.55
CA VAL A 51 -1.18 -1.72 4.52
C VAL A 51 -1.10 -2.23 5.94
N ARG A 52 -1.76 -3.35 6.23
CA ARG A 52 -1.69 -3.98 7.55
C ARG A 52 -0.27 -4.50 7.78
N VAL A 53 0.38 -4.01 8.83
CA VAL A 53 1.69 -4.49 9.27
C VAL A 53 1.52 -5.85 9.96
N VAL A 54 2.16 -6.88 9.43
CA VAL A 54 2.10 -8.26 9.95
C VAL A 54 3.48 -8.74 10.38
N THR A 55 4.56 -8.16 9.84
CA THR A 55 5.94 -8.48 10.21
C THR A 55 6.49 -7.51 11.25
N ASP A 56 7.63 -7.90 11.85
CA ASP A 56 8.34 -7.04 12.79
C ASP A 56 8.77 -5.72 12.12
N ARG A 57 8.50 -4.60 12.80
CA ARG A 57 8.73 -3.24 12.30
C ARG A 57 10.22 -2.95 12.06
N GLY A 58 11.12 -3.71 12.68
CA GLY A 58 12.57 -3.65 12.43
C GLY A 58 12.99 -4.02 11.01
N ASN A 59 12.14 -4.74 10.26
CA ASN A 59 12.36 -5.10 8.85
C ASN A 59 11.62 -4.17 7.87
N HIS A 60 11.04 -3.05 8.33
CA HIS A 60 10.38 -2.10 7.46
C HIS A 60 11.39 -1.44 6.52
N ARG A 61 11.27 -1.75 5.22
CA ARG A 61 12.07 -1.10 4.19
C ARG A 61 11.40 0.19 3.70
N GLY A 62 12.20 1.23 3.57
CA GLY A 62 11.75 2.55 3.10
C GLY A 62 11.25 2.56 1.65
N ASP A 63 11.74 1.65 0.81
CA ASP A 63 11.29 1.51 -0.58
C ASP A 63 9.83 1.06 -0.68
N ILE A 64 9.41 0.07 0.12
CA ILE A 64 8.01 -0.38 0.20
C ILE A 64 7.13 0.76 0.73
N ALA A 65 7.59 1.49 1.76
CA ALA A 65 6.85 2.64 2.30
C ALA A 65 6.65 3.73 1.23
N GLN A 66 7.66 4.00 0.40
CA GLN A 66 7.56 4.95 -0.70
C GLN A 66 6.57 4.50 -1.78
N ILE A 67 6.53 3.20 -2.11
CA ILE A 67 5.55 2.63 -3.04
C ILE A 67 4.12 2.83 -2.52
N ILE A 68 3.89 2.53 -1.23
CA ILE A 68 2.58 2.72 -0.58
C ILE A 68 2.17 4.19 -0.62
N ARG A 69 3.06 5.10 -0.22
CA ARG A 69 2.79 6.54 -0.21
C ARG A 69 2.45 7.07 -1.60
N THR A 70 3.15 6.59 -2.63
CA THR A 70 2.88 6.97 -4.03
C THR A 70 1.47 6.59 -4.47
N LEU A 71 0.97 5.42 -4.04
CA LEU A 71 -0.40 5.00 -4.34
C LEU A 71 -1.45 5.78 -3.55
N GLN A 72 -1.19 6.05 -2.27
CA GLN A 72 -2.06 6.86 -1.41
C GLN A 72 -2.27 8.29 -1.94
N LEU A 73 -1.29 8.85 -2.66
CA LEU A 73 -1.43 10.15 -3.32
C LEU A 73 -2.31 10.08 -4.57
N GLN A 74 -2.46 8.91 -5.19
CA GLN A 74 -3.17 8.72 -6.46
C GLN A 74 -4.58 8.17 -6.28
N TYR A 75 -4.81 7.37 -5.24
CA TYR A 75 -6.04 6.61 -5.06
C TYR A 75 -6.50 6.61 -3.61
N ASP A 76 -7.80 6.77 -3.43
CA ASP A 76 -8.48 6.48 -2.17
C ASP A 76 -9.06 5.06 -2.22
N LEU A 77 -9.28 4.49 -1.03
CA LEU A 77 -9.99 3.23 -0.87
C LEU A 77 -11.47 3.49 -1.05
N GLU A 78 -12.12 2.62 -1.83
CA GLU A 78 -13.57 2.58 -1.98
C GLU A 78 -14.24 2.17 -0.66
N ASP A 79 -15.33 2.86 -0.30
CA ASP A 79 -16.13 2.60 0.91
C ASP A 79 -16.69 1.16 0.96
#